data_AF-A0A7S1YY58-F1
#
_entry.id   AF-A0A7S1YY58-F1
#
_cell.length_a   1.000
_cell.length_b   1.000
_cell.length_c   1.000
_cell.angle_alpha   90.00
_cell.angle_beta   90.00
_cell.angle_gamma   90.00
#
_symmetry.space_group_name_H-M   'P 1'
#
loop_
_entity.id
_entity.type
_entity.pdbx_description
1 polymer ?
#
loop_
_entity_poly.entity_id
_entity_poly.type
_entity_poly.pdbx_seq_one_letter_code
_entity_poly.pdbx_strand_id
1 'polypeptide(L)'
;AILNQHVMEDASKIAAMRFLGLLVFYAWMGKKQISPLMTMRMVQLSLSFGVSRESALGFSSVAATMLCNFGELGTAYRLSKMAISLLERYKADEIVARVIVAAHGH
;
A
#
# COMPACT_ATOMS: atom_id res chain seq x y z
N ALA A 1 8.58 14.10 1.24
CA ALA A 1 9.51 13.96 0.11
C ALA A 1 9.13 12.85 -0.89
N ILE A 2 8.46 11.75 -0.47
CA ILE A 2 8.07 10.64 -1.37
C ILE A 2 6.86 10.98 -2.28
N LEU A 3 5.99 11.90 -1.85
CA LEU A 3 4.86 12.39 -2.65
C LEU A 3 5.26 13.08 -3.98
N ASN A 4 6.55 13.42 -4.13
CA ASN A 4 7.12 14.01 -5.34
C ASN A 4 7.78 12.96 -6.26
N GLN A 5 7.61 11.67 -5.98
CA GLN A 5 8.08 10.63 -6.88
C GLN A 5 7.27 10.62 -8.18
N HIS A 6 7.99 10.33 -9.26
CA HIS A 6 7.47 10.13 -10.61
C HIS A 6 6.35 9.08 -10.61
N VAL A 7 5.39 9.24 -11.52
CA VAL A 7 4.32 8.26 -11.72
C VAL A 7 4.93 7.00 -12.31
N MET A 8 4.50 5.82 -11.87
CA MET A 8 4.93 4.58 -12.49
C MET A 8 4.42 4.52 -13.94
N GLU A 9 5.32 4.55 -14.93
CA GLU A 9 4.98 4.55 -16.37
C GLU A 9 5.09 3.16 -17.02
N ASP A 10 5.92 2.27 -16.46
CA ASP A 10 6.13 0.92 -17.01
C ASP A 10 4.88 0.05 -16.79
N ALA A 11 4.22 -0.31 -17.90
CA ALA A 11 3.01 -1.13 -17.91
C ALA A 11 3.20 -2.50 -17.24
N SER A 12 4.39 -3.11 -17.35
CA SER A 12 4.70 -4.38 -16.70
C SER A 12 4.76 -4.24 -15.18
N LYS A 13 5.27 -3.10 -14.69
CA LYS A 13 5.32 -2.78 -13.25
C LYS A 13 3.94 -2.46 -12.70
N ILE A 14 3.12 -1.74 -13.46
CA ILE A 14 1.71 -1.48 -13.10
C ILE A 14 0.94 -2.82 -13.02
N ALA A 15 1.14 -3.72 -13.98
CA ALA A 15 0.52 -5.05 -13.96
C ALA A 15 0.97 -5.86 -12.73
N ALA A 16 2.26 -5.83 -12.39
CA ALA A 16 2.78 -6.47 -11.19
C ALA A 16 2.18 -5.89 -9.90
N MET A 17 2.03 -4.56 -9.81
CA MET A 17 1.39 -3.89 -8.68
C MET A 17 -0.08 -4.30 -8.52
N ARG A 18 -0.83 -4.40 -9.62
CA ARG A 18 -2.22 -4.90 -9.62
C ARG A 18 -2.31 -6.35 -9.16
N PHE A 19 -1.44 -7.21 -9.69
CA PHE A 19 -1.37 -8.61 -9.31
C PHE A 19 -1.06 -8.78 -7.83
N LEU A 20 -0.07 -8.05 -7.32
CA LEU A 20 0.25 -8.03 -5.89
C LEU A 20 -0.91 -7.50 -5.05
N GLY A 21 -1.60 -6.44 -5.49
CA GLY A 21 -2.75 -5.88 -4.78
C GLY A 21 -3.92 -6.87 -4.66
N LEU A 22 -4.17 -7.69 -5.69
CA LEU A 22 -5.13 -8.79 -5.62
C LEU A 22 -4.67 -9.86 -4.61
N LEU A 23 -3.42 -10.29 -4.72
CA LEU A 23 -2.87 -11.33 -3.86
C LEU A 23 -2.80 -10.92 -2.38
N VAL A 24 -2.53 -9.66 -2.06
CA VAL A 24 -2.54 -9.15 -0.69
C VAL A 24 -3.88 -9.41 -0.01
N PHE A 25 -4.98 -9.22 -0.74
CA PHE A 25 -6.32 -9.47 -0.21
C PHE A 25 -6.56 -10.96 0.09
N TYR A 26 -6.18 -11.84 -0.84
CA TYR A 26 -6.27 -13.29 -0.63
C TYR A 26 -5.33 -13.78 0.48
N ALA A 27 -4.12 -13.24 0.55
CA ALA A 27 -3.16 -13.56 1.59
C ALA A 27 -3.66 -13.13 2.97
N TRP A 28 -4.32 -11.98 3.07
CA TRP A 28 -4.91 -11.53 4.33
C TRP A 28 -6.00 -12.48 4.84
N MET A 29 -6.83 -13.04 3.94
CA MET A 29 -7.88 -14.00 4.30
C MET A 29 -7.34 -15.42 4.58
N GLY A 30 -6.38 -15.90 3.79
CA GLY A 30 -5.95 -17.31 3.82
C GLY A 30 -4.60 -17.59 4.50
N LYS A 31 -3.61 -16.70 4.35
CA LYS A 31 -2.25 -16.88 4.87
C LYS A 31 -1.63 -15.55 5.30
N LYS A 32 -2.03 -15.08 6.48
CA LYS A 32 -1.65 -13.77 7.05
C LYS A 32 -0.15 -13.48 7.03
N GLN A 33 0.70 -14.50 7.13
CA GLN A 33 2.17 -14.39 7.13
C GLN A 33 2.77 -13.92 5.79
N ILE A 34 2.08 -14.15 4.67
CA ILE A 34 2.58 -13.78 3.33
C ILE A 34 2.18 -12.35 2.95
N SER A 35 1.09 -11.84 3.53
CA SER A 35 0.62 -10.47 3.35
C SER A 35 1.71 -9.41 3.53
N PRO A 36 2.48 -9.38 4.64
CA PRO A 36 3.52 -8.36 4.84
C PRO A 36 4.63 -8.40 3.78
N LEU A 37 5.01 -9.61 3.31
CA LEU A 37 6.01 -9.77 2.24
C LEU A 37 5.53 -9.16 0.93
N MET A 38 4.27 -9.41 0.57
CA MET A 38 3.66 -8.84 -0.64
C MET A 38 3.56 -7.31 -0.54
N THR A 39 3.14 -6.78 0.60
CA THR A 39 3.02 -5.33 0.80
C THR A 39 4.37 -4.63 0.81
N MET A 40 5.41 -5.26 1.38
CA MET A 40 6.78 -4.76 1.29
C MET A 40 7.27 -4.74 -0.16
N ARG A 41 6.94 -5.76 -0.96
CA ARG A 41 7.30 -5.78 -2.38
C ARG A 41 6.62 -4.67 -3.16
N MET A 42 5.35 -4.37 -2.88
CA MET A 42 4.65 -3.21 -3.47
C MET A 42 5.33 -1.89 -3.11
N VAL A 43 5.76 -1.72 -1.85
CA VAL A 43 6.50 -0.52 -1.42
C VAL A 43 7.85 -0.41 -2.14
N GLN A 44 8.61 -1.51 -2.25
CA GLN A 44 9.88 -1.52 -2.99
C GLN A 44 9.70 -1.12 -4.46
N LEU A 45 8.71 -1.69 -5.14
CA LEU A 45 8.41 -1.32 -6.53
C LEU A 45 8.05 0.16 -6.65
N SER A 46 7.28 0.67 -5.68
CA SER A 46 6.89 2.09 -5.64
C SER A 46 8.10 3.02 -5.46
N LEU A 47 9.07 2.63 -4.61
CA LEU A 47 10.28 3.40 -4.38
C LEU A 47 11.24 3.38 -5.57
N SER A 48 11.32 2.25 -6.29
CA SER A 48 12.25 2.08 -7.42
C SER A 48 11.71 2.58 -8.76
N PHE A 49 10.41 2.43 -9.03
CA PHE A 49 9.81 2.69 -10.35
C PHE A 49 8.76 3.80 -10.34
N GLY A 50 8.60 4.50 -9.22
CA GLY A 50 7.57 5.52 -9.05
C GLY A 50 6.28 4.95 -8.49
N VAL A 51 5.37 5.84 -8.13
CA VAL A 51 4.13 5.48 -7.44
C VAL A 51 3.00 5.17 -8.42
N SER A 52 2.16 4.21 -8.07
CA SER A 52 0.91 3.88 -8.77
C SER A 52 -0.28 3.96 -7.81
N ARG A 53 -1.49 3.77 -8.33
CA ARG A 53 -2.71 3.74 -7.52
C ARG A 53 -2.64 2.66 -6.43
N GLU A 54 -2.08 1.51 -6.78
CA GLU A 54 -1.93 0.34 -5.90
C GLU A 54 -0.85 0.56 -4.84
N SER A 55 0.08 1.52 -5.03
CA SER A 55 1.05 1.90 -3.99
C SER A 55 0.38 2.36 -2.70
N ALA A 56 -0.81 2.98 -2.80
CA ALA A 56 -1.59 3.38 -1.62
C ALA A 56 -1.91 2.19 -0.71
N LEU A 57 -2.27 1.04 -1.31
CA LEU A 57 -2.54 -0.21 -0.59
C LEU A 57 -1.26 -0.74 0.10
N GLY A 58 -0.13 -0.70 -0.61
CA GLY A 58 1.16 -1.10 -0.05
C GLY A 58 1.53 -0.29 1.19
N PHE A 59 1.41 1.05 1.12
CA PHE A 59 1.72 1.92 2.25
C PHE A 59 0.74 1.78 3.41
N SER A 60 -0.56 1.63 3.15
CA SER A 60 -1.55 1.44 4.22
C SER A 60 -1.37 0.12 4.96
N SER A 61 -1.07 -0.96 4.26
CA SER A 61 -0.86 -2.27 4.90
C SER A 61 0.44 -2.33 5.70
N VAL A 62 1.51 -1.65 5.24
CA VAL A 62 2.73 -1.51 6.05
C VAL A 62 2.48 -0.62 7.26
N ALA A 63 1.68 0.44 7.13
CA ALA A 63 1.28 1.29 8.27
C ALA A 63 0.56 0.48 9.35
N ALA A 64 -0.43 -0.33 8.95
CA ALA A 64 -1.15 -1.23 9.86
C ALA A 64 -0.20 -2.23 10.54
N THR A 65 0.74 -2.81 9.79
CA THR A 65 1.74 -3.73 10.35
C THR A 65 2.65 -3.03 11.36
N MET A 66 3.10 -1.81 11.08
CA MET A 66 3.92 -1.00 12.00
C MET A 66 3.17 -0.66 13.28
N LEU A 67 1.87 -0.33 13.18
CA LEU A 67 1.05 -0.05 14.35
C LEU A 67 0.80 -1.30 15.20
N CYS A 68 0.27 -2.37 14.58
CA CYS A 68 -0.21 -3.54 15.32
C CYS A 68 0.92 -4.44 15.82
N ASN A 69 1.98 -4.64 15.03
CA ASN A 69 3.02 -5.61 15.37
C ASN A 69 4.20 -4.96 16.10
N PHE A 70 4.49 -3.70 15.80
CA PHE A 70 5.66 -2.99 16.33
C PHE A 70 5.29 -1.85 17.29
N GLY A 71 4.02 -1.47 17.42
CA GLY A 71 3.59 -0.35 18.27
C GLY A 71 4.06 1.03 17.79
N GLU A 72 4.58 1.12 16.56
CA GLU A 72 5.27 2.29 16.03
C GLU A 72 4.26 3.30 15.44
N LEU A 73 3.51 3.96 16.32
CA LEU A 73 2.45 4.90 15.95
C LEU A 73 2.94 6.04 15.05
N GLY A 74 4.11 6.62 15.35
CA GLY A 74 4.65 7.73 14.55
C GLY A 74 4.96 7.32 13.12
N THR A 75 5.47 6.11 12.93
CA THR A 75 5.76 5.56 11.61
C THR A 75 4.48 5.18 10.88
N ALA A 76 3.54 4.53 11.56
CA ALA A 76 2.23 4.20 11.03
C ALA A 76 1.48 5.45 10.56
N TYR A 77 1.46 6.51 11.37
CA TYR A 77 0.78 7.76 11.03
C TYR A 77 1.34 8.42 9.76
N ARG A 78 2.68 8.47 9.62
CA ARG A 78 3.33 9.01 8.41
C ARG A 78 2.97 8.21 7.17
N LEU A 79 2.98 6.88 7.27
CA LEU A 79 2.67 5.99 6.14
C LEU A 79 1.19 6.05 5.76
N SER A 80 0.28 6.07 6.74
CA SER A 80 -1.16 6.23 6.50
C SER A 80 -1.47 7.57 5.85
N LYS A 81 -0.87 8.67 6.32
CA LYS A 81 -1.03 9.99 5.69
C LYS A 81 -0.56 9.99 4.24
N MET A 82 0.55 9.30 3.96
CA MET A 82 1.06 9.16 2.60
C MET A 82 0.12 8.35 1.71
N ALA A 83 -0.44 7.24 2.22
CA ALA A 83 -1.42 6.44 1.51
C ALA A 83 -2.69 7.25 1.17
N ILE A 84 -3.18 8.08 2.09
CA ILE A 84 -4.34 8.96 1.89
C ILE A 84 -4.05 9.99 0.79
N SER A 85 -2.92 10.69 0.85
CA SER A 85 -2.54 11.67 -0.18
C SER A 85 -2.36 11.03 -1.57
N LEU A 86 -1.95 9.77 -1.63
CA LEU A 86 -1.90 8.99 -2.87
C LEU A 86 -3.30 8.67 -3.41
N LEU A 87 -4.25 8.29 -2.55
CA LEU A 87 -5.64 8.06 -2.95
C LEU A 87 -6.29 9.34 -3.52
N GLU A 88 -6.08 10.47 -2.86
CA GLU A 88 -6.56 11.79 -3.31
C GLU A 88 -5.97 12.16 -4.69
N ARG A 89 -4.66 11.93 -4.89
CA ARG A 89 -3.98 12.21 -6.17
C ARG A 89 -4.53 11.38 -7.33
N TYR A 90 -4.87 10.11 -7.10
CA TYR A 90 -5.32 9.19 -8.15
C TYR A 90 -6.84 9.07 -8.30
N LYS A 91 -7.63 9.86 -7.53
CA LYS A 91 -9.11 9.78 -7.44
C LYS A 91 -9.60 8.34 -7.42
N ALA A 92 -9.00 7.54 -6.54
CA ALA A 92 -9.04 6.09 -6.60
C ALA A 92 -10.15 5.50 -5.73
N ASP A 93 -11.41 5.89 -5.97
CA ASP A 93 -12.56 5.54 -5.11
C ASP A 93 -12.75 4.03 -4.89
N GLU A 94 -12.38 3.19 -5.87
CA GLU A 94 -12.43 1.72 -5.76
C GLU A 94 -11.45 1.13 -4.73
N ILE A 95 -10.30 1.77 -4.50
CA ILE A 95 -9.25 1.26 -3.60
C ILE A 95 -9.35 1.93 -2.22
N VAL A 96 -10.03 3.08 -2.13
CA VAL A 96 -10.34 3.78 -0.87
C VAL A 96 -10.94 2.83 0.16
N ALA A 97 -11.94 2.02 -0.22
CA ALA A 97 -12.57 1.06 0.68
C ALA A 97 -11.56 0.03 1.25
N ARG A 98 -10.62 -0.46 0.42
CA ARG A 98 -9.62 -1.45 0.84
C ARG A 98 -8.55 -0.83 1.76
N VAL A 99 -8.16 0.40 1.48
CA VAL A 99 -7.21 1.16 2.31
C VAL A 99 -7.85 1.53 3.65
N ILE A 100 -9.12 1.95 3.66
CA ILE A 100 -9.84 2.27 4.89
C ILE A 100 -10.04 1.01 5.74
N VAL A 101 -10.42 -0.13 5.16
CA VAL A 101 -10.54 -1.40 5.89
C VAL A 101 -9.18 -1.83 6.46
N ALA A 102 -8.08 -1.68 5.72
CA ALA A 102 -6.75 -1.97 6.25
C ALA A 102 -6.31 -0.98 7.36
N ALA A 103 -6.80 0.27 7.34
CA ALA A 103 -6.42 1.31 8.29
C ALA A 103 -7.35 1.41 9.53
N HIS A 104 -8.61 0.98 9.43
CA HIS A 104 -9.65 1.12 10.46
C HIS A 104 -10.36 -0.21 10.84
N GLY A 105 -10.11 -1.31 10.13
CA GLY A 105 -10.84 -2.57 10.27
C GLY A 105 -10.36 -3.50 11.38
N HIS A 106 -9.74 -2.98 12.44
CA HIS A 106 -9.32 -3.76 13.60
C HIS A 106 -9.73 -3.08 14.91
#